data_AF-A0A7X6ME43-F1
#
_entry.id   AF-A0A7X6ME43-F1
#
_cell.length_a   1.000
_cell.length_b   1.000
_cell.length_c   1.000
_cell.angle_alpha   90.00
_cell.angle_beta   90.00
_cell.angle_gamma   90.00
#
_symmetry.space_group_name_H-M   'P 1'
#
loop_
_entity.id
_entity.type
_entity.pdbx_description
1 polymer ?
#
loop_
_entity_poly.entity_id
_entity_poly.type
_entity_poly.pdbx_seq_one_letter_code
_entity_poly.pdbx_strand_id
1 'polypeptide(L)'
;MLHVLILRYVAPADEVAPHIPDHIAYLEKHHSHGVFLFSGRTVPADLGGIVLARGARGEVEAAVAEDPFVRNGVAAYEIVSADAGIVHPDLNVLLSSPPASPTTLSTSPPQWTLREYRGLRPDAAGLDTVLSEENVRAVSHRAGTAVLAALRAGAPGLVNPARGCASELRDRDWPGDGLLADELDRALAGKDAGAELTPVSADLEELVAVLGSDPNEGDGAFDPMTGEILSTALLEFESGLDVDASAEDRRIVVEPDSRSAYQDMADFAETVDAPDLRECLRRALDGRGAFARFKDAIHRAGGDDLTAWTIFEEERALGRARRWLADHGYRPNERTALG
;
A
#
# COMPACT_ATOMS: atom_id res chain seq x y z
N MET A 1 -2.13 9.47 -25.93
CA MET A 1 -3.38 10.25 -26.07
C MET A 1 -4.20 10.05 -24.81
N LEU A 2 -4.92 11.09 -24.37
CA LEU A 2 -5.79 11.02 -23.19
C LEU A 2 -7.25 10.89 -23.62
N HIS A 3 -8.02 10.19 -22.79
CA HIS A 3 -9.43 9.95 -23.01
C HIS A 3 -10.20 10.19 -21.71
N VAL A 4 -11.24 11.01 -21.77
CA VAL A 4 -12.24 11.14 -20.71
C VAL A 4 -13.41 10.26 -21.11
N LEU A 5 -13.68 9.24 -20.30
CA LEU A 5 -14.79 8.32 -20.48
C LEU A 5 -15.90 8.75 -19.51
N ILE A 6 -17.01 9.23 -20.04
CA ILE A 6 -18.17 9.65 -19.26
C ILE A 6 -19.17 8.51 -19.33
N LEU A 7 -19.30 7.77 -18.23
CA LEU A 7 -20.27 6.70 -18.08
C LEU A 7 -21.62 7.29 -17.69
N ARG A 8 -22.67 6.97 -18.45
CA ARG A 8 -24.05 7.36 -18.15
C ARG A 8 -24.93 6.13 -18.00
N TYR A 9 -25.66 6.05 -16.89
CA TYR A 9 -26.66 5.01 -16.71
C TYR A 9 -27.81 5.20 -17.70
N VAL A 10 -28.21 4.11 -18.35
CA VAL A 10 -29.37 4.08 -19.26
C VAL A 10 -30.51 3.22 -18.72
N ALA A 11 -30.32 2.64 -17.53
CA ALA A 11 -31.28 1.83 -16.81
C ALA A 11 -31.43 2.34 -15.34
N PRO A 12 -32.52 1.97 -14.64
CA PRO A 12 -32.72 2.28 -13.23
C PRO A 12 -31.64 1.67 -12.32
N ALA A 13 -31.44 2.26 -11.14
CA ALA A 13 -30.42 1.82 -10.17
C ALA A 13 -30.54 0.34 -9.78
N ASP A 14 -31.77 -0.19 -9.69
CA ASP A 14 -32.03 -1.58 -9.32
C ASP A 14 -31.53 -2.58 -10.39
N GLU A 15 -31.47 -2.17 -11.65
CA GLU A 15 -30.92 -2.99 -12.75
C GLU A 15 -29.40 -2.87 -12.86
N VAL A 16 -28.82 -1.75 -12.38
CA VAL A 16 -27.37 -1.53 -12.32
C VAL A 16 -26.74 -2.27 -11.14
N ALA A 17 -27.43 -2.31 -10.00
CA ALA A 17 -26.91 -2.83 -8.73
C ALA A 17 -26.28 -4.24 -8.80
N PRO A 18 -26.86 -5.23 -9.52
CA PRO A 18 -26.28 -6.57 -9.61
C PRO A 18 -24.93 -6.62 -10.32
N HIS A 19 -24.61 -5.63 -11.14
CA HIS A 19 -23.40 -5.60 -11.97
C HIS A 19 -22.26 -4.79 -11.34
N ILE A 20 -22.49 -4.16 -10.18
CA ILE A 20 -21.50 -3.33 -9.48
C ILE A 20 -20.23 -4.12 -9.12
N PRO A 21 -20.29 -5.33 -8.53
CA PRO A 21 -19.07 -6.07 -8.14
C PRO A 21 -18.16 -6.35 -9.34
N ASP A 22 -18.75 -6.83 -10.44
CA ASP A 22 -17.98 -7.12 -11.66
C ASP A 22 -17.42 -5.83 -12.29
N HIS A 23 -18.17 -4.72 -12.21
CA HIS A 23 -17.70 -3.42 -12.69
C HIS A 23 -16.48 -2.93 -11.89
N ILE A 24 -16.47 -3.11 -10.56
CA ILE A 24 -15.31 -2.78 -9.71
C ILE A 24 -14.09 -3.61 -10.12
N ALA A 25 -14.24 -4.93 -10.27
CA ALA A 25 -13.15 -5.81 -10.72
C ALA A 25 -12.61 -5.42 -12.11
N TYR A 26 -13.50 -4.99 -13.02
CA TYR A 26 -13.12 -4.43 -14.32
C TYR A 26 -12.29 -3.15 -14.19
N LEU A 27 -12.67 -2.21 -13.31
CA LEU A 27 -11.91 -1.00 -13.05
C LEU A 27 -10.53 -1.32 -12.49
N GLU A 28 -10.46 -2.17 -11.46
CA GLU A 28 -9.20 -2.60 -10.82
C GLU A 28 -8.23 -3.23 -11.82
N LYS A 29 -8.72 -4.12 -12.70
CA LYS A 29 -7.94 -4.72 -13.79
C LYS A 29 -7.29 -3.64 -14.67
N HIS A 30 -8.07 -2.68 -15.16
CA HIS A 30 -7.55 -1.65 -16.08
C HIS A 30 -6.70 -0.57 -15.39
N HIS A 31 -6.90 -0.34 -14.09
CA HIS A 31 -5.98 0.43 -13.24
C HIS A 31 -4.64 -0.30 -13.09
N SER A 32 -4.65 -1.61 -12.81
CA SER A 32 -3.42 -2.42 -12.68
C SER A 32 -2.57 -2.45 -13.97
N HIS A 33 -3.22 -2.36 -15.13
CA HIS A 33 -2.57 -2.28 -16.43
C HIS A 33 -2.14 -0.86 -16.81
N GLY A 34 -2.46 0.14 -15.99
CA GLY A 34 -2.12 1.54 -16.23
C GLY A 34 -2.82 2.16 -17.43
N VAL A 35 -3.92 1.56 -17.89
CA VAL A 35 -4.80 2.09 -18.94
C VAL A 35 -5.75 3.12 -18.34
N PHE A 36 -6.32 2.82 -17.17
CA PHE A 36 -7.10 3.78 -16.38
C PHE A 36 -6.17 4.47 -15.38
N LEU A 37 -6.26 5.79 -15.33
CA LEU A 37 -5.48 6.66 -14.45
C LEU A 37 -6.31 7.17 -13.28
N PHE A 38 -7.63 7.27 -13.48
CA PHE A 38 -8.59 7.73 -12.50
C PHE A 38 -9.97 7.18 -12.86
N SER A 39 -10.75 6.79 -11.87
CA SER A 39 -12.15 6.45 -12.01
C SER A 39 -12.92 6.92 -10.78
N GLY A 40 -14.07 7.55 -10.97
CA GLY A 40 -14.86 8.05 -9.86
C GLY A 40 -16.33 8.25 -10.23
N ARG A 41 -17.18 8.35 -9.21
CA ARG A 41 -18.57 8.77 -9.38
C ARG A 41 -18.62 10.28 -9.61
N THR A 42 -19.51 10.70 -10.50
CA THR A 42 -19.77 12.12 -10.67
C THR A 42 -20.52 12.67 -9.47
N VAL A 43 -20.40 13.97 -9.23
CA VAL A 43 -21.26 14.71 -8.30
C VAL A 43 -22.00 15.77 -9.12
N PRO A 44 -23.35 15.70 -9.24
CA PRO A 44 -24.27 14.71 -8.66
C PRO A 44 -24.10 13.25 -9.12
N ALA A 45 -24.43 12.32 -8.22
CA ALA A 45 -24.24 10.87 -8.36
C ALA A 45 -25.04 10.20 -9.49
N ASP A 46 -26.18 10.78 -9.86
CA ASP A 46 -27.09 10.33 -10.90
C ASP A 46 -26.56 10.62 -12.32
N LEU A 47 -25.53 11.45 -12.45
CA LEU A 47 -24.86 11.69 -13.74
C LEU A 47 -23.98 10.52 -14.18
N GLY A 48 -23.71 9.55 -13.29
CA GLY A 48 -22.99 8.32 -13.56
C GLY A 48 -21.55 8.32 -13.05
N GLY A 49 -20.62 8.00 -13.95
CA GLY A 49 -19.20 7.81 -13.64
C GLY A 49 -18.30 8.56 -14.61
N ILE A 50 -17.08 8.82 -14.18
CA ILE A 50 -16.04 9.41 -14.99
C ILE A 50 -14.74 8.61 -14.85
N VAL A 51 -14.09 8.34 -15.98
CA VAL A 51 -12.80 7.65 -16.03
C VAL A 51 -11.85 8.48 -16.87
N LEU A 52 -10.62 8.67 -16.39
CA LEU A 52 -9.52 9.19 -17.19
C LEU A 52 -8.67 8.01 -17.63
N ALA A 53 -8.50 7.85 -18.93
CA ALA A 53 -7.74 6.77 -19.55
C ALA A 53 -6.64 7.30 -20.46
N ARG A 54 -5.61 6.48 -20.69
CA ARG A 54 -4.55 6.73 -21.66
C ARG A 54 -4.35 5.52 -22.57
N GLY A 55 -3.93 5.76 -23.81
CA GLY A 55 -3.61 4.70 -24.76
C GLY A 55 -3.93 5.09 -26.20
N ALA A 56 -3.95 4.11 -27.10
CA ALA A 56 -4.54 4.30 -28.41
C ALA A 56 -6.08 4.24 -28.32
N ARG A 57 -6.78 5.03 -29.14
CA ARG A 57 -8.26 5.09 -29.14
C ARG A 57 -8.91 3.71 -29.23
N GLY A 58 -8.39 2.82 -30.09
CA GLY A 58 -8.94 1.47 -30.27
C GLY A 58 -8.76 0.56 -29.05
N GLU A 59 -7.68 0.74 -28.28
CA GLU A 59 -7.45 -0.01 -27.04
C GLU A 59 -8.44 0.42 -25.95
N VAL A 60 -8.70 1.73 -25.85
CA VAL A 60 -9.68 2.30 -24.92
C VAL A 60 -11.11 1.89 -25.28
N GLU A 61 -11.45 1.86 -26.58
CA GLU A 61 -12.74 1.35 -27.04
C GLU A 61 -12.92 -0.14 -26.74
N ALA A 62 -11.86 -0.94 -26.91
CA ALA A 62 -11.88 -2.35 -26.52
C ALA A 62 -12.07 -2.52 -25.01
N ALA A 63 -11.36 -1.73 -24.19
CA ALA A 63 -11.52 -1.74 -22.74
C ALA A 63 -12.96 -1.38 -22.34
N VAL A 64 -13.52 -0.31 -22.88
CA VAL A 64 -14.91 0.10 -22.63
C VAL A 64 -15.93 -1.00 -22.99
N ALA A 65 -15.69 -1.76 -24.05
CA ALA A 65 -16.56 -2.89 -24.44
C ALA A 65 -16.46 -4.10 -23.47
N GLU A 66 -15.45 -4.13 -22.59
CA GLU A 66 -15.34 -5.13 -21.53
C GLU A 66 -16.20 -4.82 -20.30
N ASP A 67 -16.60 -3.57 -20.12
CA ASP A 67 -17.33 -3.11 -18.93
C ASP A 67 -18.64 -3.91 -18.75
N PRO A 68 -18.85 -4.58 -17.60
CA PRO A 68 -20.09 -5.26 -17.28
C PRO A 68 -21.33 -4.39 -17.43
N PHE A 69 -21.25 -3.09 -17.15
CA PHE A 69 -22.39 -2.19 -17.35
C PHE A 69 -22.74 -2.00 -18.83
N VAL A 70 -21.73 -1.96 -19.71
CA VAL A 70 -21.93 -1.84 -21.17
C VAL A 70 -22.43 -3.15 -21.75
N ARG A 71 -21.84 -4.29 -21.34
CA ARG A 71 -22.23 -5.62 -21.81
C ARG A 71 -23.66 -6.00 -21.44
N ASN A 72 -24.12 -5.59 -20.26
CA ASN A 72 -25.49 -5.81 -19.80
C ASN A 72 -26.45 -4.70 -20.23
N GLY A 73 -25.98 -3.68 -20.97
CA GLY A 73 -26.82 -2.62 -21.52
C GLY A 73 -27.41 -1.66 -20.48
N VAL A 74 -26.84 -1.59 -19.29
CA VAL A 74 -27.31 -0.74 -18.18
C VAL A 74 -26.61 0.63 -18.13
N ALA A 75 -25.50 0.78 -18.86
CA ALA A 75 -24.82 2.06 -19.05
C ALA A 75 -24.14 2.18 -20.43
N ALA A 76 -23.82 3.41 -20.82
CA ALA A 76 -23.06 3.72 -22.03
C ALA A 76 -21.97 4.75 -21.74
N TYR A 77 -20.86 4.67 -22.47
CA TYR A 77 -19.79 5.67 -22.41
C TYR A 77 -19.89 6.67 -23.55
N GLU A 78 -19.70 7.94 -23.21
CA GLU A 78 -19.21 8.95 -24.13
C GLU A 78 -17.69 9.05 -23.98
N ILE A 79 -16.94 8.92 -25.08
CA ILE A 79 -15.48 8.96 -25.05
C ILE A 79 -14.99 10.23 -25.73
N VAL A 80 -14.49 11.16 -24.93
CA VAL A 80 -13.87 12.41 -25.40
C VAL A 80 -12.36 12.21 -25.39
N SER A 81 -11.70 12.50 -26.51
CA SER A 81 -10.26 12.30 -26.61
C SER A 81 -9.54 13.60 -26.92
N ALA A 82 -8.34 13.76 -26.36
CA ALA A 82 -7.51 14.92 -26.60
C ALA A 82 -6.03 14.53 -26.62
N ASP A 83 -5.28 15.17 -27.50
CA ASP A 83 -3.83 15.21 -27.41
C ASP A 83 -3.42 16.26 -26.38
N ALA A 84 -2.44 15.90 -25.56
CA ALA A 84 -1.93 16.78 -24.53
C ALA A 84 -1.12 17.91 -25.19
N GLY A 85 -1.68 19.12 -25.23
CA GLY A 85 -1.03 20.29 -25.82
C GLY A 85 -0.11 21.02 -24.83
N ILE A 86 -0.72 21.77 -23.91
CA ILE A 86 -0.02 22.43 -22.79
C ILE A 86 -0.37 21.65 -21.52
N VAL A 87 0.66 21.20 -20.82
CA VAL A 87 0.51 20.25 -19.71
C VAL A 87 1.19 20.81 -18.48
N HIS A 88 0.49 20.75 -17.34
CA HIS A 88 1.11 21.04 -16.05
C HIS A 88 2.18 19.98 -15.74
N PRO A 89 3.40 20.36 -15.31
CA PRO A 89 4.50 19.42 -15.11
C PRO A 89 4.15 18.18 -14.29
N ASP A 90 3.28 18.31 -13.30
CA ASP A 90 2.81 17.21 -12.44
C ASP A 90 2.11 16.07 -13.20
N LEU A 91 1.55 16.35 -14.39
CA LEU A 91 0.92 15.34 -15.24
C LEU A 91 1.93 14.64 -16.17
N ASN A 92 3.18 15.09 -16.25
CA ASN A 92 4.17 14.50 -17.15
C ASN A 92 4.45 13.03 -16.82
N VAL A 93 4.49 12.65 -15.55
CA VAL A 93 4.69 11.24 -15.13
C VAL A 93 3.55 10.35 -15.62
N LEU A 94 2.32 10.86 -15.61
CA LEU A 94 1.13 10.14 -16.06
C LEU A 94 1.03 10.06 -17.59
N LEU A 95 1.57 11.06 -18.29
CA LEU A 95 1.50 11.21 -19.75
C LEU A 95 2.68 10.61 -20.51
N SER A 96 3.78 10.35 -19.83
CA SER A 96 4.94 9.66 -20.41
C SER A 96 4.62 8.18 -20.59
N SER A 97 4.90 7.63 -21.79
CA SER A 97 4.99 6.18 -21.94
C SER A 97 6.11 5.66 -21.03
N PRO A 98 5.98 4.47 -20.41
CA PRO A 98 7.07 3.90 -19.64
C PRO A 98 8.30 3.83 -20.56
N PRO A 99 9.46 4.39 -20.16
CA PRO A 99 10.66 4.24 -20.98
C PRO A 99 11.00 2.75 -21.05
N ALA A 100 11.39 2.29 -22.25
CA ALA A 100 12.16 1.06 -22.34
C ALA A 100 13.40 1.23 -21.45
N SER A 101 13.57 0.32 -20.49
CA SER A 101 14.58 0.41 -19.44
C SER A 101 15.95 0.82 -20.00
N PRO A 102 16.53 1.95 -19.56
CA PRO A 102 17.91 2.23 -19.91
C PRO A 102 18.80 1.33 -19.05
N THR A 103 19.53 0.47 -19.73
CA THR A 103 20.73 -0.17 -19.17
C THR A 103 21.76 0.92 -18.94
N THR A 104 21.86 1.40 -17.70
CA THR A 104 23.05 2.11 -17.21
C THR A 104 23.32 1.65 -15.79
N LEU A 105 24.46 0.98 -15.61
CA LEU A 105 25.00 0.63 -14.30
C LEU A 105 25.27 1.93 -13.52
N SER A 106 24.41 2.23 -12.57
CA SER A 106 24.60 3.27 -11.55
C SER A 106 24.88 2.59 -10.21
N THR A 107 25.92 3.03 -9.52
CA THR A 107 26.38 2.52 -8.24
C THR A 107 25.54 3.09 -7.09
N SER A 108 24.28 2.68 -7.02
CA SER A 108 23.36 2.88 -5.89
C SER A 108 22.68 1.54 -5.59
N PRO A 109 22.26 1.27 -4.33
CA PRO A 109 21.65 0.00 -3.97
C PRO A 109 20.42 -0.29 -4.86
N PRO A 110 20.08 -1.57 -5.07
CA PRO A 110 19.05 -2.02 -6.00
C PRO A 110 17.76 -1.22 -5.82
N GLN A 111 17.35 -0.52 -6.87
CA GLN A 111 16.15 0.31 -6.87
C GLN A 111 14.93 -0.60 -6.99
N TRP A 112 14.31 -0.91 -5.86
CA TRP A 112 13.02 -1.58 -5.82
C TRP A 112 11.97 -0.70 -6.47
N THR A 113 11.22 -1.23 -7.44
CA THR A 113 9.96 -0.60 -7.83
C THR A 113 8.90 -0.84 -6.77
N LEU A 114 7.90 0.06 -6.64
CA LEU A 114 6.78 -0.16 -5.72
C LEU A 114 6.03 -1.46 -5.99
N ARG A 115 5.98 -1.88 -7.27
CA ARG A 115 5.35 -3.14 -7.67
C ARG A 115 6.13 -4.34 -7.14
N GLU A 116 7.44 -4.36 -7.27
CA GLU A 116 8.27 -5.44 -6.75
C GLU A 116 8.23 -5.49 -5.22
N TYR A 117 8.34 -4.32 -4.58
CA TYR A 117 8.26 -4.19 -3.14
C TYR A 117 6.92 -4.73 -2.61
N ARG A 118 5.78 -4.22 -3.07
CA ARG A 118 4.45 -4.69 -2.64
C ARG A 118 4.11 -6.11 -3.11
N GLY A 119 4.87 -6.63 -4.08
CA GLY A 119 4.81 -8.03 -4.51
C GLY A 119 5.48 -9.02 -3.56
N LEU A 120 6.25 -8.55 -2.58
CA LEU A 120 6.81 -9.39 -1.51
C LEU A 120 5.72 -9.80 -0.52
N ARG A 121 4.98 -10.85 -0.89
CA ARG A 121 3.85 -11.37 -0.12
C ARG A 121 4.11 -12.78 0.40
N PRO A 122 3.37 -13.24 1.43
CA PRO A 122 3.53 -14.55 2.06
C PRO A 122 3.50 -15.74 1.10
N ASP A 123 2.83 -15.60 -0.04
CA ASP A 123 2.67 -16.60 -1.10
C ASP A 123 3.58 -16.36 -2.33
N ALA A 124 4.44 -15.34 -2.28
CA ALA A 124 5.34 -15.00 -3.38
C ALA A 124 6.32 -16.13 -3.68
N ALA A 125 6.37 -16.55 -4.95
CA ALA A 125 7.34 -17.53 -5.42
C ALA A 125 8.72 -16.88 -5.66
N GLY A 126 9.79 -17.66 -5.45
CA GLY A 126 11.15 -17.24 -5.80
C GLY A 126 11.78 -16.21 -4.88
N LEU A 127 11.32 -16.08 -3.63
CA LEU A 127 11.91 -15.18 -2.63
C LEU A 127 13.41 -15.39 -2.44
N ASP A 128 13.90 -16.63 -2.55
CA ASP A 128 15.33 -16.98 -2.50
C ASP A 128 16.15 -16.41 -3.67
N THR A 129 15.49 -16.19 -4.81
CA THR A 129 16.11 -15.62 -6.01
C THR A 129 16.05 -14.10 -6.01
N VAL A 130 14.97 -13.53 -5.47
CA VAL A 130 14.73 -12.08 -5.44
C VAL A 130 15.51 -11.41 -4.31
N LEU A 131 15.69 -12.08 -3.16
CA LEU A 131 16.32 -11.54 -1.96
C LEU A 131 17.79 -11.96 -1.86
N SER A 132 18.69 -11.20 -2.50
CA SER A 132 20.13 -11.27 -2.26
C SER A 132 20.55 -10.44 -1.04
N GLU A 133 21.75 -10.69 -0.49
CA GLU A 133 22.28 -9.96 0.68
C GLU A 133 22.33 -8.43 0.47
N GLU A 134 22.60 -7.94 -0.74
CA GLU A 134 22.64 -6.49 -1.05
C GLU A 134 21.23 -5.87 -1.24
N ASN A 135 20.17 -6.66 -1.42
CA ASN A 135 18.84 -6.18 -1.82
C ASN A 135 17.81 -6.13 -0.69
N VAL A 136 18.09 -6.73 0.48
CA VAL A 136 17.11 -6.86 1.57
C VAL A 136 16.97 -5.60 2.42
N ARG A 137 18.03 -4.79 2.54
CA ARG A 137 18.12 -3.67 3.50
C ARG A 137 16.96 -2.68 3.43
N ALA A 138 16.55 -2.30 2.21
CA ALA A 138 15.49 -1.31 2.01
C ALA A 138 14.07 -1.86 2.26
N VAL A 139 13.90 -3.18 2.30
CA VAL A 139 12.59 -3.86 2.32
C VAL A 139 12.51 -4.96 3.39
N SER A 140 13.35 -4.88 4.43
CA SER A 140 13.60 -5.98 5.36
C SER A 140 12.37 -6.41 6.16
N HIS A 141 11.42 -5.51 6.45
CA HIS A 141 10.21 -5.85 7.19
C HIS A 141 9.23 -6.64 6.33
N ARG A 142 8.92 -6.14 5.14
CA ARG A 142 8.03 -6.82 4.20
C ARG A 142 8.65 -8.13 3.71
N ALA A 143 9.91 -8.08 3.27
CA ALA A 143 10.68 -9.26 2.88
C ALA A 143 10.76 -10.28 4.03
N GLY A 144 11.11 -9.84 5.24
CA GLY A 144 11.18 -10.70 6.41
C GLY A 144 9.84 -11.35 6.76
N THR A 145 8.74 -10.61 6.64
CA THR A 145 7.38 -11.15 6.85
C THR A 145 7.04 -12.22 5.82
N ALA A 146 7.31 -11.97 4.53
CA ALA A 146 7.10 -12.95 3.45
C ALA A 146 7.98 -14.21 3.62
N VAL A 147 9.27 -14.02 3.92
CA VAL A 147 10.23 -15.11 4.18
C VAL A 147 9.82 -15.92 5.39
N LEU A 148 9.35 -15.29 6.47
CA LEU A 148 8.89 -15.99 7.67
C LEU A 148 7.67 -16.88 7.37
N ALA A 149 6.70 -16.38 6.59
CA ALA A 149 5.55 -17.18 6.16
C ALA A 149 6.00 -18.38 5.32
N ALA A 150 6.88 -18.15 4.35
CA ALA A 150 7.37 -19.19 3.45
C ALA A 150 8.24 -20.24 4.18
N LEU A 151 9.06 -19.83 5.16
CA LEU A 151 9.80 -20.74 6.04
C LEU A 151 8.87 -21.65 6.83
N ARG A 152 7.81 -21.09 7.45
CA ARG A 152 6.82 -21.87 8.20
C ARG A 152 5.99 -22.79 7.30
N ALA A 153 5.84 -22.43 6.02
CA ALA A 153 5.27 -23.30 5.00
C ALA A 153 6.23 -24.39 4.50
N GLY A 154 7.50 -24.40 4.95
CA GLY A 154 8.50 -25.40 4.57
C GLY A 154 9.13 -25.17 3.19
N ALA A 155 9.08 -23.94 2.66
CA ALA A 155 9.70 -23.62 1.38
C ALA A 155 11.25 -23.74 1.46
N PRO A 156 11.89 -24.42 0.49
CA PRO A 156 13.35 -24.61 0.49
C PRO A 156 14.09 -23.31 0.12
N GLY A 157 15.39 -23.24 0.40
CA GLY A 157 16.26 -22.15 -0.08
C GLY A 157 16.21 -20.85 0.74
N LEU A 158 15.36 -20.76 1.76
CA LEU A 158 15.10 -19.52 2.49
C LEU A 158 16.05 -19.22 3.66
N VAL A 159 17.01 -20.09 3.96
CA VAL A 159 17.93 -19.93 5.10
C VAL A 159 18.74 -18.64 5.00
N ASN A 160 19.29 -18.33 3.82
CA ASN A 160 20.11 -17.13 3.62
C ASN A 160 19.25 -15.85 3.59
N PRO A 161 18.14 -15.78 2.82
CA PRO A 161 17.21 -14.65 2.89
C PRO A 161 16.75 -14.33 4.31
N ALA A 162 16.42 -15.35 5.11
CA ALA A 162 15.98 -15.18 6.48
C ALA A 162 17.07 -14.62 7.39
N ARG A 163 18.31 -15.12 7.29
CA ARG A 163 19.46 -14.57 8.03
C ARG A 163 19.77 -13.14 7.62
N GLY A 164 19.71 -12.84 6.32
CA GLY A 164 19.89 -11.49 5.79
C GLY A 164 18.85 -10.52 6.36
N CYS A 165 17.57 -10.88 6.29
CA CYS A 165 16.49 -10.07 6.87
C CYS A 165 16.70 -9.87 8.38
N ALA A 166 16.97 -10.95 9.13
CA ALA A 166 17.15 -10.85 10.58
C ALA A 166 18.36 -10.01 10.99
N SER A 167 19.44 -10.00 10.20
CA SER A 167 20.60 -9.12 10.43
C SER A 167 20.24 -7.66 10.19
N GLU A 168 19.69 -7.34 9.01
CA GLU A 168 19.35 -5.96 8.63
C GLU A 168 18.30 -5.34 9.56
N LEU A 169 17.29 -6.12 9.98
CA LEU A 169 16.30 -5.71 10.97
C LEU A 169 16.97 -5.33 12.31
N ARG A 170 17.93 -6.12 12.78
CA ARG A 170 18.64 -5.81 14.03
C ARG A 170 19.59 -4.64 13.91
N ASP A 171 20.24 -4.50 12.76
CA ASP A 171 21.19 -3.41 12.53
C ASP A 171 20.48 -2.06 12.41
N ARG A 172 19.26 -2.03 11.85
CA ARG A 172 18.47 -0.79 11.71
C ARG A 172 17.67 -0.44 12.98
N ASP A 173 17.25 -1.44 13.77
CA ASP A 173 16.63 -1.31 15.11
C ASP A 173 15.41 -0.35 15.17
N TRP A 174 14.51 -0.44 14.18
CA TRP A 174 13.25 0.30 14.20
C TRP A 174 12.20 -0.41 15.04
N PRO A 175 11.13 0.29 15.47
CA PRO A 175 10.02 -0.35 16.16
C PRO A 175 9.51 -1.56 15.38
N GLY A 176 9.45 -2.72 16.05
CA GLY A 176 8.97 -3.98 15.47
C GLY A 176 10.07 -4.89 14.88
N ASP A 177 11.26 -4.37 14.63
CA ASP A 177 12.31 -5.13 13.94
C ASP A 177 12.85 -6.28 14.76
N GLY A 178 13.19 -6.03 16.03
CA GLY A 178 13.63 -7.08 16.94
C GLY A 178 12.61 -8.21 17.07
N LEU A 179 11.31 -7.89 17.02
CA LEU A 179 10.24 -8.89 17.07
C LEU A 179 10.28 -9.79 15.84
N LEU A 180 10.34 -9.20 14.64
CA LEU A 180 10.39 -9.97 13.39
C LEU A 180 11.70 -10.75 13.24
N ALA A 181 12.85 -10.16 13.59
CA ALA A 181 14.14 -10.83 13.56
C ALA A 181 14.18 -12.06 14.49
N ASP A 182 13.62 -11.93 15.70
CA ASP A 182 13.52 -13.04 16.63
C ASP A 182 12.57 -14.14 16.13
N GLU A 183 11.47 -13.78 15.45
CA GLU A 183 10.59 -14.77 14.83
C GLU A 183 11.25 -15.53 13.67
N LEU A 184 12.04 -14.84 12.84
CA LEU A 184 12.85 -15.45 11.79
C LEU A 184 13.86 -16.45 12.38
N ASP A 185 14.58 -16.08 13.44
CA ASP A 185 15.55 -16.98 14.08
C ASP A 185 14.90 -18.20 14.72
N ARG A 186 13.73 -18.04 15.35
CA ARG A 186 12.96 -19.17 15.89
C ARG A 186 12.52 -20.13 14.78
N ALA A 187 12.04 -19.59 13.65
CA ALA A 187 11.66 -20.39 12.49
C ALA A 187 12.87 -21.16 11.92
N LEU A 188 14.03 -20.50 11.78
CA LEU A 188 15.28 -21.14 11.36
C LEU A 188 15.75 -22.25 12.32
N ALA A 189 15.47 -22.11 13.62
CA ALA A 189 15.77 -23.12 14.62
C ALA A 189 14.77 -24.29 14.65
N GLY A 190 13.75 -24.30 13.78
CA GLY A 190 12.68 -25.30 13.78
C GLY A 190 11.83 -25.26 15.05
N LYS A 191 11.76 -24.11 15.73
CA LYS A 191 10.96 -23.92 16.93
C LYS A 191 9.63 -23.28 16.55
N ASP A 192 8.57 -24.09 16.52
CA ASP A 192 7.21 -23.57 16.42
C ASP A 192 6.81 -22.86 17.72
N ALA A 193 6.51 -21.57 17.59
CA ALA A 193 5.67 -20.79 18.48
C ALA A 193 5.79 -21.12 19.98
N GLY A 194 6.96 -20.90 20.57
CA GLY A 194 7.14 -20.85 22.03
C GLY A 194 7.18 -19.41 22.59
N ALA A 195 6.66 -18.42 21.84
CA ALA A 195 6.79 -17.01 22.16
C ALA A 195 5.57 -16.51 22.96
N GLU A 196 5.80 -15.61 23.92
CA GLU A 196 4.81 -14.95 24.82
C GLU A 196 3.55 -14.38 24.14
N LEU A 197 3.54 -14.22 22.80
CA LEU A 197 2.51 -13.50 22.04
C LEU A 197 1.58 -14.43 21.27
N THR A 198 0.29 -14.14 21.34
CA THR A 198 -0.79 -14.91 20.71
C THR A 198 -0.88 -14.58 19.20
N PRO A 199 -0.80 -15.57 18.29
CA PRO A 199 -0.96 -15.30 16.86
C PRO A 199 -2.42 -14.94 16.51
N VAL A 200 -2.61 -13.88 15.72
CA VAL A 200 -3.92 -13.37 15.27
C VAL A 200 -3.94 -13.14 13.76
N SER A 201 -5.12 -13.22 13.14
CA SER A 201 -5.29 -12.98 11.70
C SER A 201 -5.41 -11.48 11.39
N ALA A 202 -4.41 -10.68 11.73
CA ALA A 202 -4.42 -9.24 11.47
C ALA A 202 -3.63 -8.90 10.20
N ASP A 203 -4.24 -8.13 9.30
CA ASP A 203 -3.52 -7.51 8.18
C ASP A 203 -2.76 -6.28 8.68
N LEU A 204 -1.43 -6.28 8.54
CA LEU A 204 -0.63 -5.15 8.99
C LEU A 204 -0.85 -3.91 8.13
N GLU A 205 -1.22 -4.04 6.86
CA GLU A 205 -1.46 -2.90 5.97
C GLU A 205 -2.73 -2.14 6.38
N GLU A 206 -3.80 -2.85 6.73
CA GLU A 206 -5.02 -2.26 7.28
C GLU A 206 -4.74 -1.59 8.64
N LEU A 207 -3.96 -2.24 9.51
CA LEU A 207 -3.60 -1.68 10.81
C LEU A 207 -2.73 -0.44 10.66
N VAL A 208 -1.81 -0.42 9.69
CA VAL A 208 -1.03 0.77 9.30
C VAL A 208 -1.94 1.91 8.88
N ALA A 209 -2.97 1.64 8.06
CA ALA A 209 -3.90 2.68 7.61
C ALA A 209 -4.64 3.33 8.79
N VAL A 210 -5.06 2.54 9.79
CA VAL A 210 -5.71 3.07 11.00
C VAL A 210 -4.73 3.81 11.91
N LEU A 211 -3.55 3.25 12.17
CA LEU A 211 -2.53 3.90 13.00
C LEU A 211 -2.01 5.22 12.39
N GLY A 212 -2.07 5.34 11.06
CA GLY A 212 -1.63 6.52 10.32
C GLY A 212 -2.72 7.54 10.01
N SER A 213 -3.96 7.34 10.47
CA SER A 213 -5.07 8.27 10.20
C SER A 213 -4.91 9.61 10.94
N ASP A 214 -5.75 10.60 10.60
CA ASP A 214 -5.77 11.86 11.34
C ASP A 214 -6.38 11.63 12.73
N PRO A 215 -5.67 11.96 13.84
CA PRO A 215 -6.23 11.82 15.18
C PRO A 215 -7.54 12.60 15.42
N ASN A 216 -7.85 13.59 14.57
CA ASN A 216 -9.12 14.33 14.64
C ASN A 216 -10.30 13.58 14.00
N GLU A 217 -10.04 12.57 13.16
CA GLU A 217 -11.08 11.70 12.60
C GLU A 217 -11.57 10.69 13.65
N GLY A 218 -10.77 10.43 14.68
CA GLY A 218 -11.07 9.56 15.82
C GLY A 218 -10.27 8.27 15.81
N ASP A 219 -10.60 7.36 16.73
CA ASP A 219 -9.87 6.11 16.93
C ASP A 219 -10.48 4.98 16.08
N GLY A 220 -9.64 4.02 15.68
CA GLY A 220 -10.11 2.77 15.11
C GLY A 220 -10.22 1.66 16.16
N ALA A 221 -10.46 0.44 15.69
CA ALA A 221 -10.50 -0.73 16.55
C ALA A 221 -9.92 -1.97 15.88
N PHE A 222 -9.47 -2.91 16.70
CA PHE A 222 -9.02 -4.24 16.30
C PHE A 222 -9.79 -5.30 17.08
N ASP A 223 -10.40 -6.27 16.38
CA ASP A 223 -10.99 -7.45 17.01
C ASP A 223 -9.99 -8.62 16.97
N PRO A 224 -9.40 -9.02 18.11
CA PRO A 224 -8.40 -10.08 18.15
C PRO A 224 -8.95 -11.48 17.85
N MET A 225 -10.27 -11.69 17.91
CA MET A 225 -10.87 -12.99 17.58
C MET A 225 -11.09 -13.15 16.08
N THR A 226 -11.55 -12.12 15.40
CA THR A 226 -11.81 -12.17 13.94
C THR A 226 -10.58 -11.75 13.13
N GLY A 227 -9.72 -10.91 13.71
CA GLY A 227 -8.62 -10.28 13.01
C GLY A 227 -8.99 -8.96 12.31
N GLU A 228 -10.26 -8.55 12.42
CA GLU A 228 -10.80 -7.39 11.73
C GLU A 228 -10.25 -6.07 12.27
N ILE A 229 -9.94 -5.16 11.35
CA ILE A 229 -9.44 -3.82 11.63
C ILE A 229 -10.46 -2.81 11.13
N LEU A 230 -11.00 -2.03 12.06
CA LEU A 230 -12.09 -1.10 11.82
C LEU A 230 -11.55 0.33 11.89
N SER A 231 -11.70 1.08 10.81
CA SER A 231 -11.45 2.53 10.84
C SER A 231 -12.57 3.24 11.61
N THR A 232 -12.34 4.48 12.01
CA THR A 232 -13.37 5.27 12.70
C THR A 232 -14.65 5.40 11.88
N ALA A 233 -14.51 5.63 10.56
CA ALA A 233 -15.66 5.69 9.66
C ALA A 233 -16.46 4.38 9.62
N LEU A 234 -15.79 3.22 9.74
CA LEU A 234 -16.46 1.92 9.78
C LEU A 234 -17.14 1.68 11.13
N LEU A 235 -16.51 2.08 12.24
CA LEU A 235 -17.13 2.03 13.57
C LEU A 235 -18.38 2.90 13.65
N GLU A 236 -18.33 4.11 13.09
CA GLU A 236 -19.51 4.99 13.00
C GLU A 236 -20.64 4.35 12.21
N PHE A 237 -20.31 3.67 11.11
CA PHE A 237 -21.29 2.92 10.30
C PHE A 237 -21.91 1.74 11.07
N GLU A 238 -21.08 0.95 11.77
CA GLU A 238 -21.54 -0.20 12.55
C GLU A 238 -22.40 0.20 13.75
N SER A 239 -22.15 1.35 14.37
CA SER A 239 -22.95 1.84 15.51
C SER A 239 -24.44 2.04 15.19
N GLY A 240 -24.79 2.15 13.90
CA GLY A 240 -26.17 2.21 13.41
C GLY A 240 -26.83 0.84 13.20
N LEU A 241 -26.09 -0.25 13.40
CA LEU A 241 -26.53 -1.64 13.26
C LEU A 241 -26.68 -2.30 14.64
N ASP A 242 -27.47 -3.36 14.72
CA ASP A 242 -27.62 -4.15 15.95
C ASP A 242 -26.40 -5.08 16.07
N VAL A 243 -25.26 -4.52 16.46
CA VAL A 243 -23.99 -5.24 16.66
C VAL A 243 -24.05 -6.01 17.98
N ASP A 244 -23.49 -7.21 18.00
CA ASP A 244 -23.36 -8.00 19.22
C ASP A 244 -22.50 -7.25 20.25
N ALA A 245 -23.07 -6.83 21.38
CA ALA A 245 -22.38 -6.12 22.46
C ALA A 245 -21.12 -6.85 22.96
N SER A 246 -21.08 -8.19 22.86
CA SER A 246 -19.89 -8.97 23.23
C SER A 246 -18.72 -8.83 22.24
N ALA A 247 -19.00 -8.42 21.00
CA ALA A 247 -17.99 -8.07 20.01
C ALA A 247 -17.41 -6.68 20.29
N GLU A 248 -18.22 -5.73 20.77
CA GLU A 248 -17.73 -4.39 21.16
C GLU A 248 -16.80 -4.45 22.37
N ASP A 249 -17.16 -5.21 23.42
CA ASP A 249 -16.39 -5.28 24.67
C ASP A 249 -14.97 -5.90 24.52
N ARG A 250 -14.74 -6.68 23.47
CA ARG A 250 -13.45 -7.34 23.21
C ARG A 250 -12.54 -6.59 22.24
N ARG A 251 -13.07 -5.57 21.56
CA ARG A 251 -12.30 -4.76 20.60
C ARG A 251 -11.26 -3.95 21.36
N ILE A 252 -10.09 -3.83 20.75
CA ILE A 252 -8.97 -3.02 21.26
C ILE A 252 -8.95 -1.73 20.46
N VAL A 253 -8.94 -0.60 21.16
CA VAL A 253 -8.90 0.73 20.53
C VAL A 253 -7.54 0.93 19.86
N VAL A 254 -7.56 1.37 18.61
CA VAL A 254 -6.37 1.71 17.81
C VAL A 254 -6.28 3.23 17.71
N GLU A 255 -5.45 3.83 18.55
CA GLU A 255 -5.22 5.27 18.57
C GLU A 255 -4.22 5.67 17.44
N PRO A 256 -4.54 6.66 16.58
CA PRO A 256 -3.63 7.12 15.55
C PRO A 256 -2.39 7.84 16.12
N ASP A 257 -1.20 7.60 15.55
CA ASP A 257 0.05 8.24 15.98
C ASP A 257 0.67 9.15 14.90
N SER A 258 0.31 10.43 14.98
CA SER A 258 0.87 11.46 14.11
C SER A 258 2.35 11.82 14.41
N ARG A 259 2.88 11.48 15.60
CA ARG A 259 4.27 11.83 15.95
C ARG A 259 5.27 10.99 15.18
N SER A 260 4.99 9.71 15.00
CA SER A 260 5.82 8.79 14.22
C SER A 260 5.97 9.24 12.77
N ALA A 261 4.90 9.74 12.14
CA ALA A 261 4.95 10.21 10.76
C ALA A 261 5.87 11.43 10.57
N TYR A 262 5.92 12.36 11.55
CA TYR A 262 6.87 13.46 11.51
C TYR A 262 8.32 12.99 11.64
N GLN A 263 8.56 12.04 12.53
CA GLN A 263 9.89 11.49 12.74
C GLN A 263 10.39 10.72 11.52
N ASP A 264 9.50 10.02 10.80
CA ASP A 264 9.84 9.35 9.55
C ASP A 264 10.29 10.35 8.47
N MET A 265 9.61 11.49 8.32
CA MET A 265 10.03 12.54 7.38
C MET A 265 11.41 13.11 7.74
N ALA A 266 11.68 13.31 9.04
CA ALA A 266 12.97 13.80 9.52
C ALA A 266 14.09 12.79 9.27
N ASP A 267 13.88 11.53 9.64
CA ASP A 267 14.85 10.46 9.46
C ASP A 267 15.13 10.23 7.97
N PHE A 268 14.09 10.19 7.13
CA PHE A 268 14.27 10.02 5.68
C PHE A 268 15.08 11.13 5.06
N ALA A 269 14.84 12.39 5.44
CA ALA A 269 15.60 13.52 4.90
C ALA A 269 17.11 13.33 5.10
N GLU A 270 17.54 12.73 6.21
CA GLU A 270 18.94 12.42 6.49
C GLU A 270 19.52 11.30 5.61
N THR A 271 18.67 10.41 5.07
CA THR A 271 19.09 9.29 4.21
C THR A 271 19.27 9.68 2.74
N VAL A 272 18.64 10.77 2.29
CA VAL A 272 18.68 11.19 0.87
C VAL A 272 20.09 11.58 0.47
N ASP A 273 20.64 10.95 -0.58
CA ASP A 273 22.01 11.22 -1.07
C ASP A 273 22.15 12.58 -1.75
N ALA A 274 21.14 12.99 -2.51
CA ALA A 274 21.14 14.24 -3.27
C ALA A 274 21.14 15.47 -2.32
N PRO A 275 22.22 16.29 -2.28
CA PRO A 275 22.37 17.33 -1.28
C PRO A 275 21.30 18.43 -1.38
N ASP A 276 20.89 18.77 -2.60
CA ASP A 276 19.86 19.80 -2.83
C ASP A 276 18.48 19.33 -2.35
N LEU A 277 18.14 18.07 -2.61
CA LEU A 277 16.88 17.48 -2.15
C LEU A 277 16.90 17.32 -0.62
N ARG A 278 17.98 16.79 -0.04
CA ARG A 278 18.18 16.69 1.41
C ARG A 278 17.93 18.04 2.10
N GLU A 279 18.56 19.10 1.61
CA GLU A 279 18.39 20.44 2.17
C GLU A 279 16.96 20.98 1.98
N CYS A 280 16.33 20.69 0.84
CA CYS A 280 14.93 21.05 0.58
C CYS A 280 13.98 20.36 1.58
N LEU A 281 14.16 19.05 1.81
CA LEU A 281 13.35 18.27 2.74
C LEU A 281 13.55 18.75 4.18
N ARG A 282 14.80 19.01 4.61
CA ARG A 282 15.09 19.57 5.95
C ARG A 282 14.36 20.89 6.18
N ARG A 283 14.43 21.82 5.22
CA ARG A 283 13.71 23.11 5.31
C ARG A 283 12.20 22.94 5.30
N ALA A 284 11.68 21.91 4.63
CA ALA A 284 10.26 21.62 4.63
C ALA A 284 9.73 21.24 6.02
N LEU A 285 10.58 20.71 6.91
CA LEU A 285 10.22 20.30 8.28
C LEU A 285 10.04 21.48 9.25
N ASP A 286 10.48 22.69 8.88
CA ASP A 286 10.50 23.86 9.78
C ASP A 286 9.15 24.60 9.87
N GLY A 287 8.41 24.41 10.96
CA GLY A 287 7.22 25.20 11.27
C GLY A 287 5.90 24.62 10.75
N ARG A 288 4.86 25.45 10.68
CA ARG A 288 3.49 25.00 10.33
C ARG A 288 3.42 24.54 8.87
N GLY A 289 2.71 23.43 8.64
CA GLY A 289 2.54 22.84 7.31
C GLY A 289 3.72 21.97 6.85
N ALA A 290 4.52 21.45 7.79
CA ALA A 290 5.67 20.61 7.48
C ALA A 290 5.32 19.40 6.60
N PHE A 291 4.26 18.67 6.97
CA PHE A 291 3.76 17.51 6.21
C PHE A 291 3.46 17.85 4.74
N ALA A 292 2.65 18.89 4.50
CA ALA A 292 2.28 19.28 3.14
C ALA A 292 3.52 19.70 2.32
N ARG A 293 4.40 20.53 2.88
CA ARG A 293 5.60 20.98 2.15
C ARG A 293 6.59 19.86 1.88
N PHE A 294 6.75 18.93 2.82
CA PHE A 294 7.61 17.75 2.65
C PHE A 294 7.05 16.86 1.54
N LYS A 295 5.74 16.55 1.60
CA LYS A 295 5.05 15.81 0.53
C LYS A 295 5.19 16.52 -0.81
N ASP A 296 4.97 17.82 -0.89
CA ASP A 296 5.15 18.58 -2.12
C ASP A 296 6.60 18.52 -2.65
N ALA A 297 7.60 18.59 -1.77
CA ALA A 297 9.01 18.52 -2.15
C ALA A 297 9.38 17.14 -2.71
N ILE A 298 8.95 16.06 -2.06
CA ILE A 298 9.25 14.69 -2.52
C ILE A 298 8.46 14.32 -3.79
N HIS A 299 7.21 14.79 -3.93
CA HIS A 299 6.44 14.60 -5.16
C HIS A 299 7.04 15.37 -6.34
N ARG A 300 7.58 16.57 -6.11
CA ARG A 300 8.31 17.33 -7.13
C ARG A 300 9.62 16.65 -7.55
N ALA A 301 10.32 16.01 -6.62
CA ALA A 301 11.50 15.20 -6.95
C ALA A 301 11.09 13.99 -7.82
N GLY A 302 10.02 13.29 -7.40
CA GLY A 302 9.44 12.19 -8.15
C GLY A 302 10.38 10.99 -8.31
N GLY A 303 10.06 10.09 -9.23
CA GLY A 303 10.92 8.98 -9.63
C GLY A 303 11.40 8.11 -8.46
N ASP A 304 12.72 7.90 -8.40
CA ASP A 304 13.36 7.04 -7.42
C ASP A 304 13.27 7.60 -6.00
N ASP A 305 13.31 8.93 -5.82
CA ASP A 305 13.22 9.57 -4.51
C ASP A 305 11.82 9.38 -3.88
N LEU A 306 10.76 9.54 -4.69
CA LEU A 306 9.39 9.28 -4.24
C LEU A 306 9.16 7.79 -3.94
N THR A 307 9.75 6.91 -4.75
CA THR A 307 9.71 5.46 -4.52
C THR A 307 10.42 5.09 -3.22
N ALA A 308 11.62 5.64 -3.01
CA ALA A 308 12.41 5.41 -1.80
C ALA A 308 11.69 5.92 -0.55
N TRP A 309 11.09 7.13 -0.59
CA TRP A 309 10.25 7.64 0.50
C TRP A 309 9.08 6.71 0.81
N THR A 310 8.37 6.26 -0.22
CA THR A 310 7.18 5.41 -0.03
C THR A 310 7.55 4.07 0.61
N ILE A 311 8.63 3.43 0.13
CA ILE A 311 9.14 2.19 0.73
C ILE A 311 9.59 2.42 2.17
N PHE A 312 10.33 3.50 2.43
CA PHE A 312 10.82 3.86 3.76
C PHE A 312 9.67 4.08 4.76
N GLU A 313 8.65 4.84 4.36
CA GLU A 313 7.46 5.13 5.17
C GLU A 313 6.68 3.85 5.48
N GLU A 314 6.41 3.02 4.47
CA GLU A 314 5.67 1.76 4.64
C GLU A 314 6.43 0.75 5.50
N GLU A 315 7.73 0.59 5.32
CA GLU A 315 8.56 -0.34 6.12
C GLU A 315 8.53 -0.01 7.61
N ARG A 316 8.61 1.28 7.95
CA ARG A 316 8.55 1.76 9.33
C ARG A 316 7.15 1.64 9.90
N ALA A 317 6.13 1.92 9.09
CA ALA A 317 4.75 1.75 9.50
C ALA A 317 4.41 0.28 9.80
N LEU A 318 4.82 -0.66 8.93
CA LEU A 318 4.64 -2.10 9.15
C LEU A 318 5.33 -2.58 10.45
N GLY A 319 6.53 -2.08 10.72
CA GLY A 319 7.24 -2.33 11.98
C GLY A 319 6.46 -1.84 13.20
N ARG A 320 5.95 -0.59 13.16
CA ARG A 320 5.10 -0.05 14.22
C ARG A 320 3.80 -0.83 14.41
N ALA A 321 3.15 -1.26 13.34
CA ALA A 321 1.94 -2.09 13.43
C ALA A 321 2.24 -3.45 14.10
N ARG A 322 3.35 -4.10 13.75
CA ARG A 322 3.83 -5.31 14.43
C ARG A 322 4.12 -5.06 15.90
N ARG A 323 4.77 -3.93 16.23
CA ARG A 323 5.06 -3.54 17.61
C ARG A 323 3.77 -3.28 18.40
N TRP A 324 2.80 -2.59 17.80
CA TRP A 324 1.52 -2.29 18.42
C TRP A 324 0.78 -3.58 18.80
N LEU A 325 0.73 -4.59 17.91
CA LEU A 325 0.16 -5.89 18.25
C LEU A 325 0.88 -6.55 19.44
N ALA A 326 2.22 -6.50 19.46
CA ALA A 326 3.01 -7.09 20.53
C ALA A 326 2.79 -6.41 21.89
N ASP A 327 2.63 -5.09 21.90
CA ASP A 327 2.31 -4.33 23.12
C ASP A 327 0.92 -4.72 23.68
N HIS A 328 0.04 -5.28 22.84
CA HIS A 328 -1.25 -5.84 23.23
C HIS A 328 -1.25 -7.37 23.44
N GLY A 329 -0.08 -8.02 23.42
CA GLY A 329 0.04 -9.46 23.66
C GLY A 329 -0.20 -10.33 22.42
N TYR A 330 -0.23 -9.73 21.24
CA TYR A 330 -0.49 -10.40 19.96
C TYR A 330 0.70 -10.36 19.01
N ARG A 331 0.69 -11.24 18.02
CA ARG A 331 1.58 -11.19 16.86
C ARG A 331 0.80 -11.53 15.59
N PRO A 332 1.16 -10.95 14.44
CA PRO A 332 0.45 -11.23 13.20
C PRO A 332 0.70 -12.68 12.76
N ASN A 333 -0.33 -13.34 12.23
CA ASN A 333 -0.18 -14.56 11.47
C ASN A 333 0.38 -14.21 10.10
N GLU A 334 1.59 -14.66 9.78
CA GLU A 334 2.32 -14.19 8.61
C GLU A 334 1.68 -14.61 7.30
N ARG A 335 0.79 -15.60 7.31
CA ARG A 335 0.01 -16.00 6.12
C ARG A 335 -1.03 -14.96 5.72
N THR A 336 -1.46 -14.12 6.65
CA THR A 336 -2.48 -13.08 6.45
C THR A 336 -1.97 -11.67 6.76
N ALA A 337 -0.70 -11.55 7.18
CA ALA A 337 -0.12 -10.29 7.63
C ALA A 337 0.09 -9.23 6.54
N LEU A 338 0.04 -9.62 5.26
CA LEU A 338 0.18 -8.74 4.10
C LEU A 338 -0.92 -9.12 3.09
N GLY A 339 -2.13 -8.65 3.38
CA GLY A 339 -3.37 -8.94 2.63
C GLY A 339 -3.54 -8.07 1.40
#